data_AF-A0A7V0U2M0-F1
#
_entry.id   AF-A0A7V0U2M0-F1
#
_cell.length_a   1.000
_cell.length_b   1.000
_cell.length_c   1.000
_cell.angle_alpha   90.00
_cell.angle_beta   90.00
_cell.angle_gamma   90.00
#
_symmetry.space_group_name_H-M   'P 1'
#
loop_
_entity.id
_entity.type
_entity.pdbx_description
1 polymer ?
#
loop_
_entity_poly.entity_id
_entity_poly.type
_entity_poly.pdbx_seq_one_letter_code
_entity_poly.pdbx_strand_id
1 'polypeptide(L)'
;MRTMTIAAGGNLGRAAKLHEMLVGAFPALSWRLSSEPLSRLAAETALELGEIDIYLGAGKLSALITGLDYFYLPPLYVQALTDEIADRIFLVFRERDEIVRRIRNFLLPPLLFVGSGIGGVDNLTRAAARTLADCEVCVYDSLIPVGVLELLTADCERLFVGKRNGCHAMSQPRINELLCEQARSGRRVVRLKGGDPAIFGRLAEEISALSRDRLAFRVLPGVSAFNVAAASTGLLPTRRELNRGFTVATPRRAGSHAFTPLSAVEKRNLPTIYYMAATQVSELVALYRADGFAADWPIALVFDAGSWRESVICGCLHDIEGKLDHEALSGRPALVMLGEGAAEAFLFPLAQPLSGKAVLCRGRSLNQAALSEQIENFGGRPCWQTPEEEFPSGADFPVLIFTESGDLARYLAKARDPRGRVICFLRPPRLTSSLVGFRAYPHLLTATDAIEAVERIALFYLNRELTEYLGSGSWMTTPPGL
;
A
#
# COMPACT_ATOMS: atom_id res chain seq x y z
N MET A 1 -14.71 -46.12 -6.40
CA MET A 1 -14.59 -44.73 -6.92
C MET A 1 -15.41 -43.87 -5.98
N ARG A 2 -14.88 -42.75 -5.49
CA ARG A 2 -15.62 -41.92 -4.52
C ARG A 2 -16.72 -41.15 -5.25
N THR A 3 -17.96 -41.23 -4.75
CA THR A 3 -19.13 -40.61 -5.36
C THR A 3 -19.47 -39.31 -4.62
N MET A 4 -19.48 -38.20 -5.35
CA MET A 4 -19.86 -36.87 -4.86
C MET A 4 -21.30 -36.58 -5.27
N THR A 5 -22.15 -36.17 -4.33
CA THR A 5 -23.55 -35.84 -4.62
C THR A 5 -23.76 -34.32 -4.65
N ILE A 6 -24.62 -33.83 -5.53
CA ILE A 6 -25.04 -32.44 -5.66
C ILE A 6 -26.55 -32.44 -5.46
N ALA A 7 -27.02 -31.90 -4.34
CA ALA A 7 -28.44 -31.88 -4.00
C ALA A 7 -29.09 -30.60 -4.53
N ALA A 8 -30.03 -30.69 -5.44
CA ALA A 8 -30.54 -29.54 -6.18
C ALA A 8 -31.25 -28.48 -5.33
N GLY A 9 -31.70 -28.80 -4.11
CA GLY A 9 -32.23 -27.82 -3.16
C GLY A 9 -33.32 -26.90 -3.73
N GLY A 10 -34.13 -27.38 -4.68
CA GLY A 10 -35.19 -26.60 -5.32
C GLY A 10 -34.83 -25.91 -6.65
N ASN A 11 -33.57 -25.92 -7.11
CA ASN A 11 -33.19 -25.36 -8.43
C ASN A 11 -32.26 -26.29 -9.24
N LEU A 12 -32.89 -27.23 -9.94
CA LEU A 12 -32.22 -28.28 -10.72
C LEU A 12 -31.27 -27.73 -11.80
N GLY A 13 -31.63 -26.65 -12.50
CA GLY A 13 -30.82 -26.07 -13.57
C GLY A 13 -29.48 -25.50 -13.07
N ARG A 14 -29.49 -24.88 -11.89
CA ARG A 14 -28.28 -24.34 -11.25
C ARG A 14 -27.35 -25.45 -10.75
N ALA A 15 -27.93 -26.46 -10.12
CA ALA A 15 -27.20 -27.63 -9.66
C ALA A 15 -26.60 -28.43 -10.85
N ALA A 16 -27.29 -28.50 -11.99
CA ALA A 16 -26.77 -29.11 -13.21
C ALA A 16 -25.55 -28.36 -13.79
N LYS A 17 -25.57 -27.02 -13.80
CA LYS A 17 -24.42 -26.22 -14.27
C LYS A 17 -23.19 -26.38 -13.37
N LEU A 18 -23.41 -26.42 -12.04
CA LEU A 18 -22.36 -26.68 -11.07
C LEU A 18 -21.80 -28.11 -11.21
N HIS A 19 -22.68 -29.09 -11.45
CA HIS A 19 -22.30 -30.46 -11.76
C HIS A 19 -21.40 -30.54 -12.99
N GLU A 20 -21.79 -29.94 -14.12
CA GLU A 20 -20.95 -29.89 -15.34
C GLU A 20 -19.56 -29.30 -15.06
N MET A 21 -19.51 -28.17 -14.37
CA MET A 21 -18.24 -27.50 -14.03
C MET A 21 -17.33 -28.41 -13.19
N LEU A 22 -17.90 -29.08 -12.17
CA LEU A 22 -17.14 -29.95 -11.26
C LEU A 22 -16.72 -31.27 -11.91
N VAL A 23 -17.56 -31.85 -12.78
CA VAL A 23 -17.20 -33.02 -13.61
C VAL A 23 -16.00 -32.68 -14.50
N GLY A 24 -16.01 -31.52 -15.14
CA GLY A 24 -14.90 -31.07 -15.99
C GLY A 24 -13.61 -30.82 -15.19
N ALA A 25 -13.71 -30.18 -14.03
CA ALA A 25 -12.55 -29.87 -13.18
C ALA A 25 -11.96 -31.09 -12.45
N PHE A 26 -12.77 -32.11 -12.17
CA PHE A 26 -12.40 -33.28 -11.37
C PHE A 26 -12.93 -34.61 -11.97
N PRO A 27 -12.45 -35.03 -13.16
CA PRO A 27 -12.97 -36.18 -13.89
C PRO A 27 -12.68 -37.54 -13.23
N ALA A 28 -11.77 -37.59 -12.25
CA ALA A 28 -11.43 -38.81 -11.50
C ALA A 28 -12.44 -39.15 -10.39
N LEU A 29 -13.41 -38.28 -10.12
CA LEU A 29 -14.48 -38.49 -9.14
C LEU A 29 -15.76 -38.90 -9.85
N SER A 30 -16.56 -39.75 -9.22
CA SER A 30 -17.93 -40.00 -9.68
C SER A 30 -18.83 -38.88 -9.15
N TRP A 31 -19.67 -38.31 -10.02
CA TRP A 31 -20.57 -37.20 -9.67
C TRP A 31 -22.02 -37.62 -9.86
N ARG A 32 -22.86 -37.31 -8.87
CA ARG A 32 -24.30 -37.59 -8.86
C ARG A 32 -25.06 -36.30 -8.63
N LEU A 33 -26.04 -36.00 -9.48
CA LEU A 33 -27.02 -34.95 -9.24
C LEU A 33 -28.28 -35.57 -8.61
N SER A 34 -28.79 -35.01 -7.51
CA SER A 34 -30.01 -35.44 -6.84
C SER A 34 -31.04 -34.33 -6.82
N SER A 35 -32.29 -34.64 -7.12
CA SER A 35 -33.43 -33.71 -7.03
C SER A 35 -34.06 -33.65 -5.63
N GLU A 36 -33.67 -34.55 -4.72
CA GLU A 36 -34.24 -34.62 -3.37
C GLU A 36 -33.84 -33.41 -2.50
N PRO A 37 -34.70 -32.98 -1.56
CA PRO A 37 -34.38 -31.93 -0.60
C PRO A 37 -33.19 -32.30 0.30
N LEU A 38 -32.42 -31.28 0.70
CA LEU A 38 -31.21 -31.44 1.50
C LEU A 38 -31.46 -32.17 2.83
N SER A 39 -32.56 -31.83 3.50
CA SER A 39 -32.99 -32.43 4.77
C SER A 39 -33.26 -33.93 4.65
N ARG A 40 -33.83 -34.37 3.52
CA ARG A 40 -34.15 -35.79 3.27
C ARG A 40 -32.89 -36.60 2.97
N LEU A 41 -32.03 -36.08 2.10
CA LEU A 41 -30.75 -36.73 1.84
C LEU A 41 -29.89 -36.78 3.11
N ALA A 42 -29.82 -35.69 3.89
CA ALA A 42 -29.04 -35.67 5.13
C ALA A 42 -29.55 -36.69 6.15
N ALA A 43 -30.87 -36.88 6.26
CA ALA A 43 -31.49 -37.88 7.12
C ALA A 43 -31.25 -39.33 6.65
N GLU A 44 -31.32 -39.59 5.34
CA GLU A 44 -31.02 -40.90 4.75
C GLU A 44 -29.52 -41.25 4.88
N THR A 45 -28.65 -40.24 4.85
CA THR A 45 -27.19 -40.41 4.83
C THR A 45 -26.58 -40.46 6.24
N ALA A 46 -27.21 -39.85 7.25
CA ALA A 46 -26.78 -39.97 8.64
C ALA A 46 -26.79 -41.42 9.16
N LEU A 47 -27.55 -42.31 8.49
CA LEU A 47 -27.61 -43.75 8.76
C LEU A 47 -26.50 -44.57 8.09
N GLU A 48 -25.85 -44.04 7.05
CA GLU A 48 -24.74 -44.70 6.34
C GLU A 48 -23.50 -43.79 6.37
N LEU A 49 -22.72 -43.89 7.45
CA LEU A 49 -21.48 -43.14 7.71
C LEU A 49 -20.33 -43.33 6.68
N GLY A 50 -20.61 -43.81 5.46
CA GLY A 50 -19.63 -44.31 4.50
C GLY A 50 -19.45 -43.53 3.20
N GLU A 51 -20.49 -42.95 2.58
CA GLU A 51 -20.46 -42.76 1.10
C GLU A 51 -21.00 -41.44 0.52
N ILE A 52 -21.17 -40.35 1.27
CA ILE A 52 -21.60 -39.07 0.65
C ILE A 52 -20.88 -37.88 1.29
N ASP A 53 -20.15 -37.11 0.46
CA ASP A 53 -19.30 -36.01 0.94
C ASP A 53 -19.61 -34.62 0.36
N ILE A 54 -20.68 -34.39 -0.42
CA ILE A 54 -20.99 -33.02 -0.92
C ILE A 54 -22.52 -32.79 -0.95
N TYR A 55 -22.95 -31.56 -0.64
CA TYR A 55 -24.35 -31.15 -0.51
C TYR A 55 -24.63 -29.71 -1.00
N LEU A 56 -24.74 -29.52 -2.32
CA LEU A 56 -24.83 -28.18 -2.94
C LEU A 56 -26.28 -27.68 -3.14
N GLY A 57 -26.94 -27.15 -2.10
CA GLY A 57 -28.27 -26.52 -2.22
C GLY A 57 -28.29 -25.32 -3.17
N ALA A 58 -29.26 -25.25 -4.08
CA ALA A 58 -29.34 -24.21 -5.10
C ALA A 58 -30.51 -23.24 -4.89
N GLY A 59 -30.29 -22.21 -4.08
CA GLY A 59 -31.01 -20.93 -4.17
C GLY A 59 -30.01 -19.78 -4.30
N LYS A 60 -30.38 -18.74 -5.05
CA LYS A 60 -29.54 -17.60 -5.49
C LYS A 60 -28.08 -17.91 -5.93
N LEU A 61 -27.94 -18.64 -7.04
CA LEU A 61 -26.77 -18.60 -7.95
C LEU A 61 -26.67 -17.25 -8.72
N SER A 62 -27.06 -16.16 -8.07
CA SER A 62 -26.87 -14.76 -8.44
C SER A 62 -26.27 -13.94 -7.29
N ALA A 63 -25.76 -14.62 -6.25
CA ALA A 63 -24.59 -14.19 -5.51
C ALA A 63 -23.53 -15.30 -5.61
N LEU A 64 -23.31 -15.83 -6.82
CA LEU A 64 -22.02 -15.67 -7.50
C LEU A 64 -21.73 -16.56 -8.68
N ILE A 65 -21.32 -15.81 -9.70
CA ILE A 65 -20.05 -16.02 -10.36
C ILE A 65 -19.15 -14.77 -10.00
N THR A 66 -19.37 -14.11 -8.82
CA THR A 66 -19.03 -12.67 -8.46
C THR A 66 -18.94 -12.12 -6.92
N GLY A 67 -18.30 -12.74 -5.86
CA GLY A 67 -18.52 -12.65 -4.30
C GLY A 67 -19.37 -13.71 -3.38
N LEU A 68 -18.92 -14.95 -3.02
CA LEU A 68 -19.76 -16.13 -2.57
C LEU A 68 -19.83 -16.26 -1.04
N ASP A 69 -20.94 -15.91 -0.39
CA ASP A 69 -21.13 -16.25 1.03
C ASP A 69 -21.43 -17.75 1.21
N TYR A 70 -20.52 -18.48 1.87
CA TYR A 70 -20.70 -19.89 2.25
C TYR A 70 -20.34 -20.10 3.73
N PHE A 71 -21.00 -21.07 4.38
CA PHE A 71 -20.76 -21.41 5.79
C PHE A 71 -20.13 -22.81 5.90
N TYR A 72 -19.10 -22.93 6.74
CA TYR A 72 -18.62 -24.22 7.22
C TYR A 72 -19.52 -24.68 8.38
N LEU A 73 -20.22 -25.80 8.21
CA LEU A 73 -21.02 -26.43 9.26
C LEU A 73 -20.29 -27.69 9.75
N PRO A 74 -19.88 -27.75 11.02
CA PRO A 74 -19.42 -28.99 11.63
C PRO A 74 -20.51 -30.07 11.53
N PRO A 75 -20.15 -31.38 11.43
CA PRO A 75 -21.10 -32.48 11.24
C PRO A 75 -22.26 -32.53 12.26
N LEU A 76 -22.05 -32.03 13.49
CA LEU A 76 -23.08 -31.98 14.54
C LEU A 76 -24.24 -31.00 14.25
N TYR A 77 -24.07 -30.02 13.35
CA TYR A 77 -25.11 -29.02 13.05
C TYR A 77 -26.00 -29.39 11.87
N VAL A 78 -25.76 -30.52 11.20
CA VAL A 78 -26.59 -31.00 10.07
C VAL A 78 -28.03 -31.30 10.52
N GLN A 79 -28.20 -31.74 11.78
CA GLN A 79 -29.52 -31.99 12.38
C GLN A 79 -30.32 -30.70 12.69
N ALA A 80 -29.70 -29.52 12.59
CA ALA A 80 -30.33 -28.22 12.87
C ALA A 80 -30.64 -27.41 11.60
N LEU A 81 -30.44 -27.99 10.41
CA LEU A 81 -30.78 -27.34 9.13
C LEU A 81 -32.31 -27.32 8.96
N THR A 82 -32.92 -26.14 9.12
CA THR A 82 -34.34 -25.89 8.86
C THR A 82 -34.58 -25.52 7.39
N ASP A 83 -35.83 -25.59 6.93
CA ASP A 83 -36.23 -25.21 5.55
C ASP A 83 -35.94 -23.73 5.21
N GLU A 84 -35.67 -22.88 6.20
CA GLU A 84 -35.27 -21.47 6.02
C GLU A 84 -33.90 -21.29 5.34
N ILE A 85 -33.09 -22.35 5.25
CA ILE A 85 -31.72 -22.30 4.72
C ILE A 85 -31.62 -22.92 3.30
N ALA A 86 -32.76 -23.22 2.68
CA ALA A 86 -32.86 -23.82 1.34
C ALA A 86 -32.13 -23.03 0.24
N ASP A 87 -31.88 -21.73 0.47
CA ASP A 87 -31.32 -20.80 -0.50
C ASP A 87 -29.79 -20.63 -0.47
N ARG A 88 -29.03 -21.55 0.14
CA ARG A 88 -27.57 -21.44 0.27
C ARG A 88 -26.84 -22.71 -0.20
N ILE A 89 -25.63 -22.51 -0.74
CA ILE A 89 -24.72 -23.58 -1.11
C ILE A 89 -24.00 -24.09 0.16
N PHE A 90 -24.19 -25.37 0.49
CA PHE A 90 -23.47 -26.02 1.58
C PHE A 90 -22.44 -27.01 1.06
N LEU A 91 -21.48 -27.30 1.92
CA LEU A 91 -20.30 -28.08 1.62
C LEU A 91 -19.97 -28.81 2.92
N VAL A 92 -20.46 -30.04 3.07
CA VAL A 92 -20.36 -30.84 4.29
C VAL A 92 -19.48 -32.04 4.02
N PHE A 93 -18.41 -32.20 4.80
CA PHE A 93 -17.41 -33.24 4.58
C PHE A 93 -16.71 -33.58 5.89
N ARG A 94 -16.02 -34.73 5.90
CA ARG A 94 -15.10 -35.08 6.98
C ARG A 94 -14.02 -34.01 7.13
N GLU A 95 -13.77 -33.64 8.38
CA GLU A 95 -12.64 -32.78 8.71
C GLU A 95 -11.36 -33.44 8.15
N ARG A 96 -10.57 -32.67 7.39
CA ARG A 96 -9.28 -33.04 6.79
C ARG A 96 -9.28 -33.70 5.40
N ASP A 97 -10.39 -33.71 4.68
CA ASP A 97 -10.43 -34.27 3.32
C ASP A 97 -9.64 -33.47 2.24
N GLU A 98 -8.82 -34.16 1.44
CA GLU A 98 -7.99 -33.52 0.39
C GLU A 98 -8.73 -33.20 -0.92
N ILE A 99 -9.74 -34.00 -1.28
CA ILE A 99 -10.53 -33.80 -2.51
C ILE A 99 -11.37 -32.52 -2.35
N VAL A 100 -11.97 -32.39 -1.18
CA VAL A 100 -12.70 -31.20 -0.75
C VAL A 100 -11.85 -29.95 -0.78
N ARG A 101 -10.61 -30.03 -0.32
CA ARG A 101 -9.68 -28.90 -0.37
C ARG A 101 -9.50 -28.41 -1.81
N ARG A 102 -9.34 -29.33 -2.76
CA ARG A 102 -9.16 -28.98 -4.18
C ARG A 102 -10.44 -28.36 -4.75
N ILE A 103 -11.60 -28.91 -4.44
CA ILE A 103 -12.90 -28.37 -4.88
C ILE A 103 -13.13 -26.98 -4.29
N ARG A 104 -12.90 -26.81 -2.98
CA ARG A 104 -13.04 -25.51 -2.31
C ARG A 104 -12.10 -24.46 -2.89
N ASN A 105 -10.81 -24.79 -3.06
CA ASN A 105 -9.84 -23.86 -3.65
C ASN A 105 -10.14 -23.54 -5.12
N PHE A 106 -10.86 -24.42 -5.82
CA PHE A 106 -11.34 -24.17 -7.17
C PHE A 106 -12.54 -23.21 -7.19
N LEU A 107 -13.43 -23.32 -6.20
CA LEU A 107 -14.66 -22.53 -6.13
C LEU A 107 -14.47 -21.12 -5.54
N LEU A 108 -13.34 -20.85 -4.87
CA LEU A 108 -13.14 -19.63 -4.10
C LEU A 108 -11.96 -18.80 -4.59
N PRO A 109 -12.10 -17.46 -4.59
CA PRO A 109 -10.96 -16.59 -4.82
C PRO A 109 -9.95 -16.77 -3.67
N PRO A 110 -8.64 -16.81 -3.98
CA PRO A 110 -7.62 -16.78 -2.94
C PRO A 110 -7.59 -15.42 -2.25
N LEU A 111 -7.28 -15.40 -0.96
CA LEU A 111 -6.96 -14.16 -0.26
C LEU A 111 -5.64 -13.58 -0.80
N LEU A 112 -5.63 -12.29 -1.16
CA LEU A 112 -4.47 -11.65 -1.75
C LEU A 112 -3.74 -10.79 -0.71
N PHE A 113 -2.52 -11.18 -0.34
CA PHE A 113 -1.61 -10.29 0.38
C PHE A 113 -0.97 -9.34 -0.62
N VAL A 114 -1.17 -8.03 -0.44
CA VAL A 114 -0.73 -7.02 -1.40
C VAL A 114 0.20 -6.03 -0.73
N GLY A 115 1.41 -5.91 -1.24
CA GLY A 115 2.33 -4.83 -0.88
C GLY A 115 1.90 -3.52 -1.53
N SER A 116 1.65 -2.49 -0.73
CA SER A 116 1.35 -1.15 -1.24
C SER A 116 2.59 -0.44 -1.80
N GLY A 117 3.79 -0.96 -1.53
CA GLY A 117 5.01 -0.17 -1.68
C GLY A 117 5.11 0.91 -0.60
N ILE A 118 6.12 1.77 -0.72
CA ILE A 118 6.36 2.94 0.13
C ILE A 118 6.21 4.20 -0.72
N GLY A 119 5.65 5.28 -0.18
CA GLY A 119 5.64 6.59 -0.87
C GLY A 119 4.44 6.89 -1.77
N GLY A 120 3.48 5.96 -1.95
CA GLY A 120 2.22 6.26 -2.66
C GLY A 120 1.87 5.29 -3.78
N VAL A 121 1.01 5.73 -4.69
CA VAL A 121 0.46 4.93 -5.79
C VAL A 121 1.54 4.52 -6.81
N ASP A 122 2.56 5.36 -7.02
CA ASP A 122 3.61 5.12 -8.03
C ASP A 122 4.49 3.91 -7.72
N ASN A 123 4.59 3.53 -6.44
CA ASN A 123 5.34 2.36 -5.99
C ASN A 123 4.49 1.09 -5.90
N LEU A 124 3.24 1.12 -6.39
CA LEU A 124 2.43 -0.08 -6.57
C LEU A 124 2.94 -0.87 -7.78
N THR A 125 3.01 -2.18 -7.61
CA THR A 125 3.16 -3.05 -8.79
C THR A 125 1.90 -3.00 -9.64
N ARG A 126 2.03 -3.24 -10.95
CA ARG A 126 0.86 -3.35 -11.85
C ARG A 126 -0.15 -4.41 -11.38
N ALA A 127 0.34 -5.48 -10.74
CA ALA A 127 -0.51 -6.52 -10.17
C ALA A 127 -1.29 -6.02 -8.94
N ALA A 128 -0.65 -5.25 -8.06
CA ALA A 128 -1.28 -4.64 -6.90
C ALA A 128 -2.39 -3.65 -7.33
N ALA A 129 -2.09 -2.74 -8.25
CA ALA A 129 -3.07 -1.76 -8.74
C ALA A 129 -4.32 -2.42 -9.35
N ARG A 130 -4.15 -3.44 -10.20
CA ARG A 130 -5.27 -4.23 -10.75
C ARG A 130 -6.07 -4.94 -9.66
N THR A 131 -5.38 -5.50 -8.68
CA THR A 131 -6.02 -6.23 -7.58
C THR A 131 -6.87 -5.30 -6.70
N LEU A 132 -6.41 -4.08 -6.45
CA LEU A 132 -7.16 -3.09 -5.67
C LEU A 132 -8.42 -2.62 -6.39
N ALA A 133 -8.37 -2.47 -7.72
CA ALA A 133 -9.52 -2.06 -8.53
C ALA A 133 -10.69 -3.07 -8.47
N ASP A 134 -10.40 -4.36 -8.33
CA ASP A 134 -11.42 -5.42 -8.26
C ASP A 134 -11.71 -5.86 -6.81
N CYS A 135 -11.15 -5.21 -5.81
CA CYS A 135 -11.23 -5.63 -4.41
C CYS A 135 -12.64 -5.43 -3.82
N GLU A 136 -13.19 -6.46 -3.16
CA GLU A 136 -14.49 -6.39 -2.48
C GLU A 136 -14.33 -6.15 -0.97
N VAL A 137 -13.24 -6.64 -0.36
CA VAL A 137 -12.92 -6.41 1.06
C VAL A 137 -11.43 -6.14 1.20
N CYS A 138 -11.06 -4.95 1.69
CA CYS A 138 -9.68 -4.56 1.93
C CYS A 138 -9.40 -4.48 3.44
N VAL A 139 -8.57 -5.40 3.94
CA VAL A 139 -8.03 -5.39 5.31
C VAL A 139 -6.68 -4.68 5.29
N TYR A 140 -6.56 -3.52 5.95
CA TYR A 140 -5.39 -2.64 5.83
C TYR A 140 -4.87 -2.12 7.18
N ASP A 141 -3.57 -1.80 7.23
CA ASP A 141 -2.91 -1.28 8.43
C ASP A 141 -2.70 0.25 8.39
N SER A 142 -2.00 0.79 9.39
CA SER A 142 -1.78 2.23 9.58
C SER A 142 -0.74 2.84 8.63
N LEU A 143 0.05 2.04 7.92
CA LEU A 143 1.14 2.52 7.06
C LEU A 143 0.70 2.67 5.59
N ILE A 144 -0.56 2.42 5.29
CA ILE A 144 -1.08 2.56 3.92
C ILE A 144 -1.34 4.04 3.59
N PRO A 145 -0.74 4.58 2.51
CA PRO A 145 -1.03 5.93 2.04
C PRO A 145 -2.49 6.11 1.63
N VAL A 146 -3.07 7.28 1.90
CA VAL A 146 -4.47 7.60 1.54
C VAL A 146 -4.72 7.42 0.05
N GLY A 147 -3.82 7.91 -0.82
CA GLY A 147 -3.96 7.76 -2.27
C GLY A 147 -4.02 6.30 -2.75
N VAL A 148 -3.43 5.35 -2.02
CA VAL A 148 -3.58 3.91 -2.34
C VAL A 148 -4.97 3.41 -1.99
N LEU A 149 -5.56 3.89 -0.90
CA LEU A 149 -6.93 3.54 -0.50
C LEU A 149 -8.00 4.14 -1.43
N GLU A 150 -7.67 5.23 -2.13
CA GLU A 150 -8.53 5.85 -3.13
C GLU A 150 -8.67 5.02 -4.42
N LEU A 151 -7.78 4.04 -4.64
CA LEU A 151 -7.91 3.08 -5.74
C LEU A 151 -9.00 2.02 -5.51
N LEU A 152 -9.46 1.87 -4.26
CA LEU A 152 -10.54 0.96 -3.92
C LEU A 152 -11.87 1.54 -4.39
N THR A 153 -12.72 0.70 -4.98
CA THR A 153 -14.07 1.09 -5.38
C THR A 153 -14.91 1.56 -4.19
N ALA A 154 -15.98 2.31 -4.47
CA ALA A 154 -16.90 2.80 -3.44
C ALA A 154 -17.61 1.64 -2.69
N ASP A 155 -17.85 0.52 -3.37
CA ASP A 155 -18.50 -0.67 -2.81
C ASP A 155 -17.53 -1.58 -2.04
N CYS A 156 -16.22 -1.28 -2.05
CA CYS A 156 -15.21 -2.06 -1.34
C CYS A 156 -15.34 -1.85 0.18
N GLU A 157 -15.55 -2.92 0.94
CA GLU A 157 -15.55 -2.88 2.40
C GLU A 157 -14.13 -2.65 2.93
N ARG A 158 -13.91 -1.61 3.73
CA ARG A 158 -12.57 -1.22 4.22
C ARG A 158 -12.44 -1.53 5.71
N LEU A 159 -11.62 -2.52 6.05
CA LEU A 159 -11.40 -3.01 7.41
C LEU A 159 -10.03 -2.56 7.94
N PHE A 160 -10.01 -1.55 8.81
CA PHE A 160 -8.79 -1.06 9.44
C PHE A 160 -8.36 -1.95 10.60
N VAL A 161 -7.11 -2.44 10.58
CA VAL A 161 -6.54 -3.31 11.63
C VAL A 161 -5.26 -2.76 12.27
N GLY A 162 -4.87 -1.53 11.91
CA GLY A 162 -3.65 -0.88 12.40
C GLY A 162 -3.76 -0.32 13.83
N LYS A 163 -2.65 0.24 14.32
CA LYS A 163 -2.60 1.03 15.56
C LYS A 163 -2.77 2.51 15.20
N ARG A 164 -3.87 3.14 15.60
CA ARG A 164 -3.96 4.61 15.67
C ARG A 164 -3.81 5.03 17.13
N ASN A 165 -3.08 6.11 17.37
CA ASN A 165 -2.97 6.72 18.71
C ASN A 165 -4.39 6.91 19.29
N GLY A 166 -4.70 6.21 20.39
CA GLY A 166 -5.97 6.30 21.10
C GLY A 166 -7.03 5.21 20.82
N CYS A 167 -6.83 4.31 19.84
CA CYS A 167 -7.77 3.20 19.59
C CYS A 167 -7.21 1.85 20.05
N HIS A 168 -8.06 0.98 20.61
CA HIS A 168 -7.68 -0.39 20.96
C HIS A 168 -7.16 -1.14 19.73
N ALA A 169 -5.87 -1.48 19.75
CA ALA A 169 -5.20 -2.21 18.69
C ALA A 169 -5.81 -3.60 18.52
N MET A 170 -6.13 -4.00 17.28
CA MET A 170 -6.47 -5.40 17.01
C MET A 170 -5.22 -6.27 17.22
N SER A 171 -5.34 -7.33 18.02
CA SER A 171 -4.26 -8.28 18.24
C SER A 171 -4.00 -9.09 16.96
N GLN A 172 -2.76 -9.56 16.76
CA GLN A 172 -2.48 -10.38 15.58
C GLN A 172 -3.33 -11.65 15.49
N PRO A 173 -3.59 -12.40 16.58
CA PRO A 173 -4.53 -13.52 16.52
C PRO A 173 -5.90 -13.10 16.00
N ARG A 174 -6.42 -11.93 16.40
CA ARG A 174 -7.70 -11.43 15.92
C ARG A 174 -7.65 -11.00 14.44
N ILE A 175 -6.53 -10.42 13.99
CA ILE A 175 -6.31 -10.15 12.55
C ILE A 175 -6.32 -11.46 11.76
N ASN A 176 -5.64 -12.48 12.27
CA ASN A 176 -5.57 -13.79 11.61
C ASN A 176 -6.95 -14.45 11.52
N GLU A 177 -7.75 -14.40 12.58
CA GLU A 177 -9.14 -14.86 12.58
C GLU A 177 -9.97 -14.10 11.56
N LEU A 178 -9.89 -12.77 11.56
CA LEU A 178 -10.60 -11.93 10.60
C LEU A 178 -10.22 -12.31 9.16
N LEU A 179 -8.94 -12.51 8.85
CA LEU A 179 -8.52 -12.92 7.51
C LEU A 179 -9.11 -14.29 7.12
N CYS A 180 -9.21 -15.22 8.06
CA CYS A 180 -9.84 -16.52 7.82
C CYS A 180 -11.36 -16.39 7.66
N GLU A 181 -12.03 -15.55 8.44
CA GLU A 181 -13.46 -15.21 8.28
C GLU A 181 -13.72 -14.60 6.90
N GLN A 182 -12.91 -13.61 6.47
CA GLN A 182 -13.07 -12.94 5.19
C GLN A 182 -12.76 -13.87 4.01
N ALA A 183 -11.69 -14.65 4.07
CA ALA A 183 -11.41 -15.67 3.05
C ALA A 183 -12.53 -16.73 2.95
N ARG A 184 -13.32 -16.90 4.02
CA ARG A 184 -14.51 -17.75 4.04
C ARG A 184 -15.76 -17.15 3.44
N SER A 185 -15.78 -15.86 3.15
CA SER A 185 -16.95 -15.20 2.58
C SER A 185 -17.00 -15.26 1.05
N GLY A 186 -16.04 -15.94 0.40
CA GLY A 186 -15.94 -16.07 -1.06
C GLY A 186 -15.84 -14.74 -1.83
N ARG A 187 -15.53 -13.65 -1.13
CA ARG A 187 -15.29 -12.31 -1.69
C ARG A 187 -13.84 -12.19 -2.16
N ARG A 188 -13.56 -11.24 -3.05
CA ARG A 188 -12.21 -10.85 -3.45
C ARG A 188 -11.57 -10.05 -2.31
N VAL A 189 -10.94 -10.77 -1.39
CA VAL A 189 -10.32 -10.21 -0.18
C VAL A 189 -8.87 -9.84 -0.43
N VAL A 190 -8.53 -8.60 -0.09
CA VAL A 190 -7.16 -8.08 -0.09
C VAL A 190 -6.70 -7.79 1.34
N ARG A 191 -5.54 -8.33 1.71
CA ARG A 191 -4.77 -7.90 2.88
C ARG A 191 -3.68 -6.94 2.40
N LEU A 192 -3.97 -5.64 2.47
CA LEU A 192 -3.08 -4.56 2.05
C LEU A 192 -2.08 -4.22 3.16
N LYS A 193 -0.79 -4.20 2.83
CA LYS A 193 0.31 -4.04 3.79
C LYS A 193 1.30 -3.00 3.28
N GLY A 194 1.81 -2.15 4.18
CA GLY A 194 2.83 -1.15 3.85
C GLY A 194 4.13 -1.79 3.36
N GLY A 195 4.73 -1.27 2.28
CA GLY A 195 5.97 -1.80 1.72
C GLY A 195 5.80 -3.18 1.08
N ASP A 196 6.68 -4.11 1.44
CA ASP A 196 6.63 -5.51 0.97
C ASP A 196 6.06 -6.44 2.05
N PRO A 197 5.06 -7.30 1.75
CA PRO A 197 4.47 -8.22 2.71
C PRO A 197 5.49 -9.17 3.38
N ALA A 198 6.52 -9.59 2.66
CA ALA A 198 7.49 -10.58 3.10
C ALA A 198 8.60 -10.02 3.99
N ILE A 199 8.74 -8.70 4.10
CA ILE A 199 9.81 -8.06 4.88
C ILE A 199 9.20 -7.44 6.15
N PHE A 200 9.42 -8.08 7.29
CA PHE A 200 8.92 -7.68 8.62
C PHE A 200 7.41 -7.39 8.70
N GLY A 201 6.63 -7.86 7.73
CA GLY A 201 5.20 -7.64 7.63
C GLY A 201 4.35 -8.65 8.39
N ARG A 202 4.92 -9.60 9.14
CA ARG A 202 4.20 -10.69 9.85
C ARG A 202 3.43 -11.66 8.92
N LEU A 203 3.78 -11.68 7.64
CA LEU A 203 3.14 -12.53 6.64
C LEU A 203 3.14 -14.02 7.00
N ALA A 204 4.20 -14.52 7.63
CA ALA A 204 4.31 -15.92 8.04
C ALA A 204 3.18 -16.33 9.02
N GLU A 205 2.81 -15.46 9.94
CA GLU A 205 1.77 -15.73 10.94
C GLU A 205 0.38 -15.72 10.31
N GLU A 206 0.12 -14.76 9.41
CA GLU A 206 -1.13 -14.64 8.66
C GLU A 206 -1.31 -15.85 7.70
N ILE A 207 -0.26 -16.23 6.96
CA ILE A 207 -0.24 -17.43 6.11
C ILE A 207 -0.42 -18.70 6.92
N SER A 208 0.21 -18.81 8.10
CA SER A 208 0.07 -20.00 8.95
C SER A 208 -1.37 -20.19 9.40
N ALA A 209 -2.09 -19.12 9.73
CA ALA A 209 -3.51 -19.18 10.04
C ALA A 209 -4.35 -19.65 8.85
N LEU A 210 -4.18 -19.04 7.68
CA LEU A 210 -4.88 -19.46 6.46
C LEU A 210 -4.56 -20.91 6.10
N SER A 211 -3.31 -21.34 6.28
CA SER A 211 -2.83 -22.68 5.96
C SER A 211 -3.36 -23.74 6.92
N ARG A 212 -3.48 -23.45 8.22
CA ARG A 212 -4.18 -24.30 9.20
C ARG A 212 -5.62 -24.56 8.79
N ASP A 213 -6.28 -23.52 8.27
CA ASP A 213 -7.66 -23.59 7.77
C ASP A 213 -7.74 -24.04 6.28
N ARG A 214 -6.57 -24.31 5.68
CA ARG A 214 -6.35 -24.74 4.29
C ARG A 214 -6.88 -23.76 3.22
N LEU A 215 -7.00 -22.49 3.56
CA LEU A 215 -7.51 -21.42 2.70
C LEU A 215 -6.45 -21.01 1.68
N ALA A 216 -6.86 -20.87 0.41
CA ALA A 216 -5.96 -20.44 -0.65
C ALA A 216 -5.58 -18.98 -0.49
N PHE A 217 -4.33 -18.65 -0.77
CA PHE A 217 -3.83 -17.28 -0.77
C PHE A 217 -2.78 -17.08 -1.84
N ARG A 218 -2.52 -15.82 -2.20
CA ARG A 218 -1.42 -15.41 -3.06
C ARG A 218 -0.78 -14.15 -2.50
N VAL A 219 0.54 -14.04 -2.65
CA VAL A 219 1.31 -12.88 -2.22
C VAL A 219 1.74 -12.08 -3.44
N LEU A 220 1.41 -10.80 -3.46
CA LEU A 220 1.89 -9.83 -4.43
C LEU A 220 2.94 -8.95 -3.74
N PRO A 221 4.21 -8.96 -4.21
CA PRO A 221 5.27 -8.18 -3.59
C PRO A 221 5.03 -6.67 -3.76
N GLY A 222 5.71 -5.89 -2.92
CA GLY A 222 5.72 -4.44 -2.97
C GLY A 222 7.14 -3.88 -2.89
N VAL A 223 7.30 -2.59 -3.21
CA VAL A 223 8.59 -1.93 -3.06
C VAL A 223 8.85 -1.67 -1.57
N SER A 224 9.90 -2.27 -1.01
CA SER A 224 10.21 -2.12 0.42
C SER A 224 10.89 -0.79 0.73
N ALA A 225 10.81 -0.35 1.99
CA ALA A 225 11.38 0.92 2.44
C ALA A 225 12.86 1.06 2.13
N PHE A 226 13.66 -0.02 2.24
CA PHE A 226 15.08 0.06 1.94
C PHE A 226 15.35 0.32 0.46
N ASN A 227 14.50 -0.20 -0.44
CA ASN A 227 14.62 0.06 -1.88
C ASN A 227 14.37 1.53 -2.17
N VAL A 228 13.30 2.09 -1.59
CA VAL A 228 12.93 3.49 -1.76
C VAL A 228 14.01 4.39 -1.18
N ALA A 229 14.46 4.15 0.07
CA ALA A 229 15.51 4.92 0.71
C ALA A 229 16.82 4.89 -0.08
N ALA A 230 17.24 3.73 -0.58
CA ALA A 230 18.45 3.63 -1.39
C ALA A 230 18.32 4.41 -2.71
N ALA A 231 17.16 4.34 -3.37
CA ALA A 231 16.90 5.01 -4.64
C ALA A 231 16.81 6.54 -4.51
N SER A 232 16.16 7.03 -3.44
CA SER A 232 15.99 8.48 -3.22
C SER A 232 17.25 9.16 -2.69
N THR A 233 18.02 8.48 -1.83
CA THR A 233 19.14 9.10 -1.13
C THR A 233 20.50 8.80 -1.74
N GLY A 234 20.64 7.73 -2.53
CA GLY A 234 21.95 7.27 -3.02
C GLY A 234 22.78 6.49 -2.00
N LEU A 235 22.27 6.31 -0.78
CA LEU A 235 22.87 5.45 0.23
C LEU A 235 22.61 3.98 -0.12
N LEU A 236 23.40 3.45 -1.06
CA LEU A 236 23.18 2.12 -1.61
C LEU A 236 23.76 1.02 -0.70
N PRO A 237 22.97 0.00 -0.34
CA PRO A 237 23.47 -1.13 0.46
C PRO A 237 24.50 -1.99 -0.26
N THR A 238 24.47 -1.97 -1.60
CA THR A 238 25.42 -2.69 -2.45
C THR A 238 26.11 -1.71 -3.37
N ARG A 239 27.44 -1.72 -3.35
CA ARG A 239 28.26 -0.86 -4.20
C ARG A 239 29.49 -1.64 -4.61
N ARG A 240 29.80 -1.65 -5.91
CA ARG A 240 30.97 -2.36 -6.43
C ARG A 240 32.22 -1.89 -5.67
N GLU A 241 33.10 -2.82 -5.34
CA GLU A 241 34.35 -2.58 -4.58
C GLU A 241 34.18 -2.10 -3.13
N LEU A 242 32.96 -1.81 -2.67
CA LEU A 242 32.63 -1.57 -1.26
C LEU A 242 31.94 -2.80 -0.65
N ASN A 243 30.72 -3.09 -1.12
CA ASN A 243 29.80 -4.02 -0.47
C ASN A 243 29.17 -4.97 -1.50
N ARG A 244 29.44 -6.28 -1.35
CA ARG A 244 28.91 -7.35 -2.22
C ARG A 244 27.51 -7.84 -1.84
N GLY A 245 26.96 -7.32 -0.75
CA GLY A 245 25.67 -7.70 -0.17
C GLY A 245 25.36 -6.84 1.04
N PHE A 246 24.26 -7.13 1.72
CA PHE A 246 23.81 -6.41 2.90
C PHE A 246 22.94 -7.32 3.77
N THR A 247 22.79 -6.93 5.03
CA THR A 247 21.88 -7.58 5.99
C THR A 247 20.68 -6.67 6.22
N VAL A 248 19.48 -7.25 6.27
CA VAL A 248 18.26 -6.55 6.70
C VAL A 248 17.84 -7.13 8.04
N ALA A 249 17.75 -6.29 9.07
CA ALA A 249 17.52 -6.72 10.44
C ALA A 249 16.46 -5.86 11.15
N THR A 250 15.93 -6.37 12.24
CA THR A 250 15.15 -5.57 13.20
C THR A 250 15.70 -5.85 14.59
N PRO A 251 15.90 -4.82 15.44
CA PRO A 251 16.42 -5.02 16.79
C PRO A 251 15.42 -5.68 17.73
N ARG A 252 14.15 -5.84 17.32
CA ARG A 252 13.09 -6.39 18.15
C ARG A 252 12.88 -7.89 17.91
N ARG A 253 12.81 -8.66 18.98
CA ARG A 253 12.36 -10.06 18.92
C ARG A 253 10.83 -10.14 19.03
N ALA A 254 10.21 -11.05 18.27
CA ALA A 254 8.78 -11.31 18.37
C ALA A 254 8.39 -11.65 19.82
N GLY A 255 7.41 -10.92 20.38
CA GLY A 255 6.91 -11.13 21.74
C GLY A 255 7.78 -10.59 22.88
N SER A 256 8.87 -9.87 22.58
CA SER A 256 9.74 -9.26 23.59
C SER A 256 10.07 -7.81 23.24
N HIS A 257 10.18 -6.97 24.27
CA HIS A 257 10.76 -5.63 24.15
C HIS A 257 12.29 -5.64 24.19
N ALA A 258 12.91 -6.81 24.42
CA ALA A 258 14.36 -6.94 24.50
C ALA A 258 15.01 -6.80 23.12
N PHE A 259 16.04 -5.97 23.07
CA PHE A 259 16.94 -5.81 21.94
C PHE A 259 17.68 -7.12 21.67
N THR A 260 17.66 -7.63 20.43
CA THR A 260 18.47 -8.80 20.02
C THR A 260 19.51 -8.37 19.00
N PRO A 261 20.79 -8.23 19.39
CA PRO A 261 21.85 -7.78 18.50
C PRO A 261 22.23 -8.86 17.48
N LEU A 262 22.62 -8.42 16.28
CA LEU A 262 23.47 -9.24 15.41
C LEU A 262 24.85 -9.41 16.07
N SER A 263 25.47 -10.56 15.84
CA SER A 263 26.84 -10.81 16.30
C SER A 263 27.86 -9.88 15.63
N ALA A 264 29.01 -9.69 16.27
CA ALA A 264 30.13 -8.92 15.70
C ALA A 264 30.54 -9.44 14.31
N VAL A 265 30.53 -10.76 14.12
CA VAL A 265 30.91 -11.40 12.86
C VAL A 265 29.90 -11.07 11.75
N GLU A 266 28.60 -11.16 12.03
CA GLU A 266 27.56 -10.81 11.06
C GLU A 266 27.66 -9.34 10.64
N LYS A 267 27.89 -8.43 11.60
CA LYS A 267 28.03 -6.99 11.35
C LYS A 267 29.28 -6.64 10.54
N ARG A 268 30.38 -7.38 10.69
CA ARG A 268 31.65 -7.13 9.96
C ARG A 268 31.62 -7.64 8.53
N ASN A 269 30.74 -8.58 8.21
CA ASN A 269 30.71 -9.19 6.89
C ASN A 269 29.98 -8.35 5.84
N LEU A 270 28.92 -7.63 6.24
CA LEU A 270 28.04 -6.89 5.35
C LEU A 270 27.47 -5.63 6.03
N PRO A 271 27.25 -4.53 5.30
CA PRO A 271 26.49 -3.39 5.81
C PRO A 271 25.09 -3.83 6.22
N THR A 272 24.53 -3.19 7.24
CA THR A 272 23.24 -3.58 7.82
C THR A 272 22.22 -2.45 7.74
N ILE A 273 21.02 -2.79 7.30
CA ILE A 273 19.84 -1.92 7.33
C ILE A 273 18.91 -2.42 8.44
N TYR A 274 18.73 -1.61 9.48
CA TYR A 274 17.82 -1.89 10.57
C TYR A 274 16.46 -1.22 10.36
N TYR A 275 15.42 -2.04 10.39
CA TYR A 275 14.02 -1.63 10.46
C TYR A 275 13.56 -1.47 11.89
N MET A 276 12.67 -0.51 12.14
CA MET A 276 12.05 -0.30 13.45
C MET A 276 13.07 -0.05 14.56
N ALA A 277 14.14 0.67 14.23
CA ALA A 277 15.30 0.90 15.10
C ALA A 277 15.57 2.38 15.41
N ALA A 278 14.75 3.30 14.90
CA ALA A 278 14.98 4.74 15.02
C ALA A 278 15.08 5.21 16.48
N THR A 279 14.32 4.58 17.39
CA THR A 279 14.37 4.87 18.83
C THR A 279 15.41 4.06 19.59
N GLN A 280 16.16 3.18 18.91
CA GLN A 280 17.21 2.31 19.48
C GLN A 280 18.61 2.69 18.98
N VAL A 281 18.78 3.89 18.41
CA VAL A 281 20.06 4.29 17.79
C VAL A 281 21.20 4.31 18.81
N SER A 282 20.98 4.84 20.01
CA SER A 282 22.00 4.84 21.07
C SER A 282 22.42 3.43 21.48
N GLU A 283 21.47 2.49 21.58
CA GLU A 283 21.76 1.09 21.87
C GLU A 283 22.59 0.45 20.74
N LEU A 284 22.21 0.70 19.48
CA LEU A 284 22.97 0.25 18.30
C LEU A 284 24.40 0.80 18.30
N VAL A 285 24.57 2.10 18.55
CA VAL A 285 25.90 2.74 18.61
C VAL A 285 26.76 2.12 19.70
N ALA A 286 26.21 1.94 20.90
CA ALA A 286 26.92 1.29 22.00
C ALA A 286 27.37 -0.14 21.65
N LEU A 287 26.51 -0.91 20.98
CA LEU A 287 26.83 -2.28 20.56
C LEU A 287 27.89 -2.35 19.46
N TYR A 288 27.87 -1.45 18.48
CA TYR A 288 28.93 -1.40 17.47
C TYR A 288 30.27 -0.96 18.08
N ARG A 289 30.26 0.01 19.02
CA ARG A 289 31.47 0.39 19.76
C ARG A 289 32.03 -0.76 20.59
N ALA A 290 31.17 -1.48 21.31
CA ALA A 290 31.57 -2.64 22.12
C ALA A 290 32.19 -3.76 21.27
N ASP A 291 31.70 -3.95 20.05
CA ASP A 291 32.24 -4.93 19.11
C ASP A 291 33.52 -4.47 18.39
N GLY A 292 34.06 -3.30 18.74
CA GLY A 292 35.32 -2.76 18.23
C GLY A 292 35.23 -2.23 16.80
N PHE A 293 34.08 -1.68 16.40
CA PHE A 293 33.97 -0.89 15.18
C PHE A 293 34.64 0.49 15.37
N ALA A 294 35.17 1.04 14.29
CA ALA A 294 35.86 2.33 14.32
C ALA A 294 34.89 3.48 14.66
N ALA A 295 35.38 4.54 15.31
CA ALA A 295 34.54 5.66 15.74
C ALA A 295 33.92 6.42 14.55
N ASP A 296 34.62 6.42 13.41
CA ASP A 296 34.21 6.98 12.13
C ASP A 296 33.37 6.02 11.27
N TRP A 297 32.97 4.86 11.80
CA TRP A 297 32.13 3.90 11.09
C TRP A 297 30.80 4.54 10.68
N PRO A 298 30.44 4.56 9.37
CA PRO A 298 29.31 5.36 8.91
C PRO A 298 27.95 4.83 9.37
N ILE A 299 27.05 5.77 9.67
CA ILE A 299 25.64 5.53 9.98
C ILE A 299 24.79 6.62 9.34
N ALA A 300 23.66 6.23 8.77
CA ALA A 300 22.66 7.15 8.26
C ALA A 300 21.26 6.74 8.71
N LEU A 301 20.42 7.73 8.99
CA LEU A 301 19.00 7.54 9.26
C LEU A 301 18.19 8.16 8.14
N VAL A 302 17.33 7.37 7.50
CA VAL A 302 16.41 7.85 6.47
C VAL A 302 14.99 7.79 7.02
N PHE A 303 14.40 8.96 7.25
CA PHE A 303 13.04 9.13 7.75
C PHE A 303 12.08 9.33 6.59
N ASP A 304 10.86 8.77 6.71
CA ASP A 304 9.77 8.97 5.75
C ASP A 304 10.18 8.77 4.28
N ALA A 305 10.98 7.74 4.01
CA ALA A 305 11.59 7.48 2.72
C ALA A 305 10.59 7.55 1.55
N GLY A 306 10.97 8.25 0.48
CA GLY A 306 10.16 8.44 -0.73
C GLY A 306 8.93 9.32 -0.56
N SER A 307 8.79 10.02 0.56
CA SER A 307 7.75 11.03 0.75
C SER A 307 8.32 12.44 0.66
N TRP A 308 7.45 13.43 0.50
CA TRP A 308 7.83 14.85 0.59
C TRP A 308 8.42 15.25 1.96
N ARG A 309 8.25 14.42 3.00
CA ARG A 309 8.87 14.60 4.35
C ARG A 309 10.20 13.90 4.47
N GLU A 310 10.70 13.25 3.42
CA GLU A 310 11.94 12.50 3.48
C GLU A 310 13.05 13.40 4.04
N SER A 311 13.73 12.90 5.06
CA SER A 311 14.87 13.58 5.64
C SER A 311 15.94 12.58 6.01
N VAL A 312 17.19 12.92 5.72
CA VAL A 312 18.35 12.07 5.95
C VAL A 312 19.26 12.72 6.97
N ILE A 313 19.69 11.95 7.96
CA ILE A 313 20.72 12.35 8.93
C ILE A 313 21.90 11.41 8.75
N CYS A 314 23.02 11.95 8.26
CA CYS A 314 24.27 11.20 8.08
C CYS A 314 25.28 11.54 9.19
N GLY A 315 26.09 10.55 9.54
CA GLY A 315 27.21 10.71 10.45
C GLY A 315 28.01 9.42 10.57
N CYS A 316 28.65 9.26 11.71
CA CYS A 316 29.32 8.03 12.11
C CYS A 316 29.06 7.74 13.59
N LEU A 317 29.56 6.61 14.07
CA LEU A 317 29.29 6.17 15.44
C LEU A 317 29.66 7.23 16.49
N HIS A 318 30.60 8.13 16.24
CA HIS A 318 31.02 9.15 17.22
C HIS A 318 30.07 10.35 17.38
N ASP A 319 29.30 10.73 16.35
CA ASP A 319 28.62 12.04 16.28
C ASP A 319 27.12 11.91 16.02
N ILE A 320 26.65 10.75 15.55
CA ILE A 320 25.26 10.59 15.12
C ILE A 320 24.28 10.92 16.25
N GLU A 321 24.60 10.54 17.49
CA GLU A 321 23.76 10.81 18.66
C GLU A 321 23.60 12.32 18.90
N GLY A 322 24.65 13.11 18.64
CA GLY A 322 24.60 14.57 18.76
C GLY A 322 23.86 15.27 17.61
N LYS A 323 23.59 14.55 16.51
CA LYS A 323 22.84 15.06 15.35
C LYS A 323 21.34 14.73 15.41
N LEU A 324 20.91 13.90 16.35
CA LEU A 324 19.50 13.48 16.47
C LEU A 324 18.71 14.43 17.37
N ASP A 325 17.69 15.05 16.80
CA ASP A 325 16.63 15.70 17.57
C ASP A 325 15.51 14.69 17.86
N HIS A 326 15.54 14.10 19.05
CA HIS A 326 14.58 13.06 19.44
C HIS A 326 13.13 13.54 19.47
N GLU A 327 12.88 14.82 19.75
CA GLU A 327 11.52 15.37 19.78
C GLU A 327 10.98 15.56 18.37
N ALA A 328 11.78 16.16 17.47
CA ALA A 328 11.39 16.40 16.08
C ALA A 328 11.22 15.10 15.27
N LEU A 329 11.89 14.02 15.67
CA LEU A 329 11.90 12.74 14.96
C LEU A 329 10.92 11.71 15.55
N SER A 330 10.28 12.03 16.67
CA SER A 330 9.35 11.12 17.35
C SER A 330 8.15 10.74 16.47
N GLY A 331 7.84 9.44 16.44
CA GLY A 331 6.69 8.91 15.70
C GLY A 331 6.87 8.78 14.18
N ARG A 332 8.02 9.18 13.63
CA ARG A 332 8.33 9.05 12.20
C ARG A 332 8.93 7.67 11.90
N PRO A 333 8.46 6.94 10.86
CA PRO A 333 9.13 5.73 10.40
C PRO A 333 10.53 6.07 9.86
N ALA A 334 11.52 5.27 10.24
CA ALA A 334 12.89 5.44 9.77
C ALA A 334 13.61 4.10 9.58
N LEU A 335 14.55 4.10 8.64
CA LEU A 335 15.57 3.08 8.50
C LEU A 335 16.89 3.59 9.07
N VAL A 336 17.62 2.71 9.73
CA VAL A 336 18.98 2.99 10.20
C VAL A 336 19.94 2.13 9.38
N MET A 337 20.83 2.77 8.63
CA MET A 337 21.81 2.13 7.75
C MET A 337 23.19 2.25 8.38
N LEU A 338 23.88 1.13 8.56
CA LEU A 338 25.20 1.04 9.20
C LEU A 338 26.19 0.34 8.27
N GLY A 339 27.33 0.97 8.01
CA GLY A 339 28.36 0.48 7.10
C GLY A 339 28.75 1.49 6.04
N GLU A 340 29.78 1.18 5.27
CA GLU A 340 30.47 2.10 4.36
C GLU A 340 29.54 2.73 3.32
N GLY A 341 28.51 2.00 2.88
CA GLY A 341 27.50 2.50 1.93
C GLY A 341 26.57 3.58 2.51
N ALA A 342 26.58 3.81 3.82
CA ALA A 342 25.83 4.85 4.50
C ALA A 342 26.63 6.16 4.67
N ALA A 343 27.84 6.26 4.11
CA ALA A 343 28.66 7.46 4.20
C ALA A 343 28.01 8.66 3.50
N GLU A 344 28.09 9.83 4.13
CA GLU A 344 27.53 11.08 3.62
C GLU A 344 28.03 11.45 2.22
N ALA A 345 29.26 11.06 1.87
CA ALA A 345 29.83 11.27 0.54
C ALA A 345 29.08 10.54 -0.59
N PHE A 346 28.23 9.57 -0.28
CA PHE A 346 27.37 8.89 -1.25
C PHE A 346 25.96 9.45 -1.30
N LEU A 347 25.61 10.36 -0.39
CA LEU A 347 24.33 11.03 -0.43
C LEU A 347 24.21 11.78 -1.76
N PHE A 348 23.15 11.50 -2.52
CA PHE A 348 22.84 12.28 -3.70
C PHE A 348 22.66 13.74 -3.28
N PRO A 349 23.26 14.70 -4.00
CA PRO A 349 23.02 16.11 -3.73
C PRO A 349 21.51 16.36 -3.77
N LEU A 350 20.96 16.89 -2.68
CA LEU A 350 19.52 16.96 -2.34
C LEU A 350 18.62 16.79 -3.56
N ALA A 351 18.07 15.57 -3.64
CA ALA A 351 17.28 15.10 -4.75
C ALA A 351 15.96 15.87 -4.84
N GLN A 352 15.79 16.51 -5.98
CA GLN A 352 14.60 17.22 -6.44
C GLN A 352 14.39 18.65 -5.88
N PRO A 353 14.21 19.66 -6.77
CA PRO A 353 14.13 21.09 -6.43
C PRO A 353 13.16 21.54 -5.33
N LEU A 354 12.09 20.78 -5.08
CA LEU A 354 11.04 21.09 -4.11
C LEU A 354 11.09 20.19 -2.88
N SER A 355 12.14 19.39 -2.70
CA SER A 355 12.31 18.49 -1.54
C SER A 355 12.10 19.22 -0.21
N GLY A 356 11.23 18.67 0.65
CA GLY A 356 10.86 19.24 1.96
C GLY A 356 9.98 20.50 1.91
N LYS A 357 9.62 20.99 0.72
CA LYS A 357 8.87 22.25 0.56
C LYS A 357 7.38 21.98 0.41
N ALA A 358 6.57 22.67 1.23
CA ALA A 358 5.14 22.74 1.01
C ALA A 358 4.83 23.75 -0.11
N VAL A 359 4.04 23.32 -1.10
CA VAL A 359 3.59 24.12 -2.23
C VAL A 359 2.11 24.43 -2.04
N LEU A 360 1.76 25.68 -1.77
CA LEU A 360 0.35 26.08 -1.70
C LEU A 360 -0.22 26.15 -3.12
N CYS A 361 -1.36 25.52 -3.35
CA CYS A 361 -2.08 25.54 -4.61
C CYS A 361 -3.50 26.09 -4.40
N ARG A 362 -3.88 27.14 -5.15
CA ARG A 362 -5.25 27.71 -5.14
C ARG A 362 -5.79 27.95 -6.56
N GLY A 363 -7.01 27.48 -6.78
CA GLY A 363 -7.78 27.73 -8.00
C GLY A 363 -8.89 26.70 -8.22
N ARG A 364 -10.08 27.14 -8.63
CA ARG A 364 -11.28 26.29 -8.77
C ARG A 364 -11.29 25.42 -10.02
N SER A 365 -10.52 25.77 -11.04
CA SER A 365 -10.55 25.14 -12.37
C SER A 365 -9.37 24.18 -12.63
N LEU A 366 -8.65 23.78 -11.58
CA LEU A 366 -7.39 23.04 -11.71
C LEU A 366 -7.63 21.54 -11.88
N ASN A 367 -6.86 20.92 -12.78
CA ASN A 367 -6.61 19.49 -12.68
C ASN A 367 -5.72 19.23 -11.45
N GLN A 368 -6.38 19.06 -10.31
CA GLN A 368 -5.73 18.90 -9.00
C GLN A 368 -4.74 17.73 -9.00
N ALA A 369 -5.11 16.63 -9.64
CA ALA A 369 -4.28 15.43 -9.73
C ALA A 369 -2.99 15.70 -10.51
N ALA A 370 -3.10 16.28 -11.71
CA ALA A 370 -1.94 16.53 -12.57
C ALA A 370 -0.95 17.52 -11.95
N LEU A 371 -1.43 18.59 -11.30
CA LEU A 371 -0.54 19.54 -10.63
C LEU A 371 0.10 18.96 -9.37
N SER A 372 -0.64 18.16 -8.60
CA SER A 372 -0.11 17.46 -7.42
C SER A 372 1.01 16.49 -7.80
N GLU A 373 0.77 15.68 -8.83
CA GLU A 373 1.75 14.74 -9.39
C GLU A 373 3.05 15.46 -9.78
N GLN A 374 2.96 16.60 -10.47
CA GLN A 374 4.15 17.34 -10.85
C GLN A 374 4.89 17.92 -9.64
N ILE A 375 4.17 18.46 -8.66
CA ILE A 375 4.78 18.97 -7.42
C ILE A 375 5.52 17.85 -6.69
N GLU A 376 4.90 16.67 -6.59
CA GLU A 376 5.47 15.48 -5.95
C GLU A 376 6.67 14.93 -6.73
N ASN A 377 6.64 14.95 -8.07
CA ASN A 377 7.76 14.58 -8.95
C ASN A 377 8.99 15.48 -8.76
N PHE A 378 8.80 16.71 -8.29
CA PHE A 378 9.89 17.61 -7.91
C PHE A 378 10.17 17.59 -6.40
N GLY A 379 9.54 16.71 -5.62
CA GLY A 379 9.83 16.46 -4.20
C GLY A 379 9.02 17.33 -3.24
N GLY A 380 8.09 18.12 -3.75
CA GLY A 380 7.25 19.03 -2.96
C GLY A 380 6.01 18.37 -2.40
N ARG A 381 5.40 19.01 -1.39
CA ARG A 381 4.06 18.67 -0.91
C ARG A 381 3.01 19.60 -1.52
N PRO A 382 2.07 19.11 -2.34
CA PRO A 382 0.93 19.90 -2.76
C PRO A 382 0.00 20.16 -1.56
N CYS A 383 -0.33 21.43 -1.33
CA CYS A 383 -1.22 21.89 -0.26
C CYS A 383 -2.37 22.67 -0.89
N TRP A 384 -3.53 22.03 -1.01
CA TRP A 384 -4.69 22.61 -1.67
C TRP A 384 -5.54 23.41 -0.70
N GLN A 385 -5.93 24.62 -1.10
CA GLN A 385 -6.88 25.46 -0.37
C GLN A 385 -7.93 26.01 -1.33
N THR A 386 -9.20 25.98 -0.92
CA THR A 386 -10.26 26.62 -1.71
C THR A 386 -10.17 28.14 -1.58
N PRO A 387 -10.61 28.96 -2.56
CA PRO A 387 -10.50 30.42 -2.50
C PRO A 387 -11.25 31.10 -1.34
N GLU A 388 -12.15 30.38 -0.67
CA GLU A 388 -12.93 30.84 0.48
C GLU A 388 -12.16 30.72 1.80
N GLU A 389 -11.19 29.81 1.88
CA GLU A 389 -10.37 29.64 3.07
C GLU A 389 -9.51 30.88 3.34
N GLU A 390 -9.27 31.23 4.61
CA GLU A 390 -8.30 32.28 4.90
C GLU A 390 -6.88 31.80 4.64
N PHE A 391 -6.01 32.73 4.21
CA PHE A 391 -4.59 32.42 4.14
C PHE A 391 -4.09 32.09 5.55
N PRO A 392 -3.47 30.92 5.77
CA PRO A 392 -3.09 30.49 7.10
C PRO A 392 -2.09 31.48 7.71
N SER A 393 -2.44 32.02 8.88
CA SER A 393 -1.55 32.89 9.65
C SER A 393 -0.40 32.05 10.22
N GLY A 394 0.84 32.31 9.77
CA GLY A 394 2.03 31.64 10.28
C GLY A 394 2.43 30.34 9.58
N ALA A 395 1.74 29.91 8.52
CA ALA A 395 2.25 28.83 7.66
C ALA A 395 3.27 29.38 6.66
N ASP A 396 4.48 28.84 6.69
CA ASP A 396 5.53 29.22 5.76
C ASP A 396 5.50 28.31 4.52
N PHE A 397 4.87 28.80 3.46
CA PHE A 397 4.89 28.15 2.16
C PHE A 397 5.98 28.81 1.30
N PRO A 398 7.12 28.14 1.09
CA PRO A 398 8.19 28.68 0.23
C PRO A 398 7.78 28.73 -1.24
N VAL A 399 6.74 27.99 -1.66
CA VAL A 399 6.22 28.00 -3.02
C VAL A 399 4.69 28.17 -3.01
N LEU A 400 4.19 29.07 -3.85
CA LEU A 400 2.78 29.40 -4.00
C LEU A 400 2.41 29.33 -5.48
N ILE A 401 1.38 28.56 -5.82
CA ILE A 401 0.85 28.43 -7.18
C ILE A 401 -0.62 28.88 -7.18
N PHE A 402 -0.91 29.93 -7.94
CA PHE A 402 -2.23 30.50 -8.11
C PHE A 402 -2.68 30.32 -9.56
N THR A 403 -3.99 30.12 -9.79
CA THR A 403 -4.52 30.11 -11.16
C THR A 403 -5.62 31.13 -11.44
N GLU A 404 -6.12 31.78 -10.39
CA GLU A 404 -7.09 32.87 -10.47
C GLU A 404 -6.45 34.19 -10.07
N SER A 405 -6.54 35.21 -10.93
CA SER A 405 -5.91 36.52 -10.68
C SER A 405 -6.48 37.22 -9.44
N GLY A 406 -7.74 36.94 -9.11
CA GLY A 406 -8.37 37.44 -7.89
C GLY A 406 -7.77 36.86 -6.60
N ASP A 407 -7.27 35.63 -6.62
CA ASP A 407 -6.65 34.99 -5.46
C ASP A 407 -5.24 35.50 -5.23
N LEU A 408 -4.48 35.68 -6.30
CA LEU A 408 -3.16 36.31 -6.24
C LEU A 408 -3.27 37.75 -5.71
N ALA A 409 -4.23 38.53 -6.19
CA ALA A 409 -4.48 39.88 -5.71
C ALA A 409 -4.85 39.92 -4.22
N ARG A 410 -5.72 38.98 -3.78
CA ARG A 410 -6.08 38.82 -2.36
C ARG A 410 -4.90 38.43 -1.48
N TYR A 411 -4.01 37.55 -1.98
CA TYR A 411 -2.78 37.18 -1.29
C TYR A 411 -1.87 38.40 -1.10
N LEU A 412 -1.56 39.09 -2.20
CA LEU A 412 -0.66 40.26 -2.18
C LEU A 412 -1.20 41.41 -1.30
N ALA A 413 -2.51 41.55 -1.18
CA ALA A 413 -3.14 42.55 -0.31
C ALA A 413 -3.10 42.18 1.20
N LYS A 414 -3.03 40.89 1.54
CA LYS A 414 -3.05 40.40 2.93
C LYS A 414 -1.68 39.98 3.47
N ALA A 415 -0.73 39.61 2.61
CA ALA A 415 0.58 39.09 3.04
C ALA A 415 1.43 40.19 3.68
N ARG A 416 1.94 39.96 4.89
CA ARG A 416 2.77 40.92 5.62
C ARG A 416 4.18 41.11 5.05
N ASP A 417 4.68 40.16 4.26
CA ASP A 417 5.95 40.26 3.52
C ASP A 417 6.10 39.06 2.53
N PRO A 418 6.22 39.26 1.19
CA PRO A 418 6.38 38.16 0.24
C PRO A 418 7.84 37.67 0.08
N ARG A 419 8.81 38.25 0.81
CA ARG A 419 10.24 37.95 0.67
C ARG A 419 10.58 36.49 1.03
N GLY A 420 11.40 35.83 0.20
CA GLY A 420 11.83 34.44 0.37
C GLY A 420 10.92 33.36 -0.24
N ARG A 421 9.90 33.73 -1.03
CA ARG A 421 8.91 32.80 -1.60
C ARG A 421 8.92 32.79 -3.13
N VAL A 422 8.67 31.63 -3.73
CA VAL A 422 8.42 31.45 -5.17
C VAL A 422 6.92 31.55 -5.42
N ILE A 423 6.48 32.53 -6.22
CA ILE A 423 5.07 32.71 -6.57
C ILE A 423 4.89 32.45 -8.06
N CYS A 424 4.03 31.49 -8.39
CA CYS A 424 3.66 31.13 -9.75
C CYS A 424 2.19 31.47 -10.01
N PHE A 425 1.91 31.99 -11.20
CA PHE A 425 0.56 32.26 -11.66
C PHE A 425 0.30 31.51 -12.97
N LEU A 426 -0.58 30.50 -12.96
CA LEU A 426 -0.94 29.71 -14.14
C LEU A 426 -2.32 30.16 -14.63
N ARG A 427 -2.37 30.91 -15.73
CA ARG A 427 -3.63 31.31 -16.35
C ARG A 427 -3.94 30.38 -17.53
N PRO A 428 -5.07 29.64 -17.54
CA PRO A 428 -5.48 28.89 -18.72
C PRO A 428 -5.81 29.85 -19.88
N PRO A 429 -5.55 29.46 -21.14
CA PRO A 429 -5.85 30.28 -22.29
C PRO A 429 -7.38 30.48 -22.43
N ARG A 430 -7.85 31.71 -22.26
CA ARG A 430 -9.12 32.14 -22.86
C ARG A 430 -8.81 32.70 -24.25
N LEU A 431 -9.71 32.48 -25.22
CA LEU A 431 -9.67 32.86 -26.66
C LEU A 431 -9.38 34.35 -27.01
N THR A 432 -8.84 35.14 -26.08
CA THR A 432 -8.50 36.55 -26.29
C THR A 432 -7.03 36.78 -25.94
N SER A 433 -6.15 36.55 -26.93
CA SER A 433 -4.85 37.21 -27.20
C SER A 433 -3.95 37.75 -26.08
N SER A 434 -4.04 37.29 -24.83
CA SER A 434 -3.22 37.82 -23.74
C SER A 434 -2.48 36.71 -23.00
N LEU A 435 -1.17 36.66 -23.30
CA LEU A 435 -0.05 35.97 -22.67
C LEU A 435 -0.36 35.03 -21.49
N VAL A 436 0.12 33.79 -21.62
CA VAL A 436 0.63 33.03 -20.47
C VAL A 436 1.68 33.89 -19.78
N GLY A 437 1.38 34.38 -18.57
CA GLY A 437 2.27 35.24 -17.80
C GLY A 437 2.96 34.47 -16.71
N PHE A 438 4.17 33.97 -16.95
CA PHE A 438 5.09 33.58 -15.88
C PHE A 438 5.70 34.85 -15.29
N ARG A 439 5.54 35.06 -13.98
CA ARG A 439 6.16 36.19 -13.25
C ARG A 439 6.84 35.67 -11.99
N ALA A 440 8.09 35.24 -12.13
CA ALA A 440 8.98 35.12 -10.98
C ALA A 440 9.44 36.52 -10.55
N TYR A 441 9.42 36.80 -9.24
CA TYR A 441 9.93 38.06 -8.68
C TYR A 441 11.38 37.85 -8.21
N PRO A 442 12.41 38.20 -9.01
CA PRO A 442 13.78 37.68 -8.86
C PRO A 442 14.56 38.27 -7.69
N HIS A 443 14.07 39.34 -7.06
CA HIS A 443 14.85 40.15 -6.13
C HIS A 443 14.98 39.56 -4.72
N LEU A 444 14.56 38.30 -4.50
CA LEU A 444 14.22 37.76 -3.17
C LEU A 444 14.61 36.29 -2.93
N LEU A 445 15.55 35.73 -3.70
CA LEU A 445 15.68 34.27 -3.84
C LEU A 445 17.11 33.77 -3.58
N THR A 446 17.23 32.73 -2.76
CA THR A 446 18.49 32.01 -2.46
C THR A 446 18.58 30.63 -3.12
N ALA A 447 17.58 30.16 -3.88
CA ALA A 447 17.57 28.81 -4.44
C ALA A 447 17.05 28.76 -5.90
N THR A 448 17.97 28.78 -6.87
CA THR A 448 17.73 28.71 -8.32
C THR A 448 16.91 27.49 -8.75
N ASP A 449 17.16 26.33 -8.15
CA ASP A 449 16.54 25.06 -8.56
C ASP A 449 15.01 25.05 -8.39
N ALA A 450 14.51 25.64 -7.29
CA ALA A 450 13.08 25.69 -7.01
C ALA A 450 12.29 26.49 -8.05
N ILE A 451 12.94 27.50 -8.65
CA ILE A 451 12.36 28.34 -9.70
C ILE A 451 12.23 27.51 -10.98
N GLU A 452 13.31 26.84 -11.38
CA GLU A 452 13.32 25.98 -12.57
C GLU A 452 12.27 24.85 -12.46
N ALA A 453 12.10 24.26 -11.27
CA ALA A 453 11.04 23.28 -11.05
C ALA A 453 9.66 23.89 -11.24
N VAL A 454 9.39 25.05 -10.63
CA VAL A 454 8.09 25.71 -10.74
C VAL A 454 7.80 26.15 -12.19
N GLU A 455 8.81 26.57 -12.94
CA GLU A 455 8.71 26.83 -14.38
C GLU A 455 8.34 25.57 -15.17
N ARG A 456 9.00 24.43 -14.90
CA ARG A 456 8.68 23.15 -15.55
C ARG A 456 7.28 22.66 -15.21
N ILE A 457 6.87 22.77 -13.93
CA ILE A 457 5.51 22.47 -13.48
C ILE A 457 4.51 23.35 -14.26
N ALA A 458 4.79 24.64 -14.39
CA ALA A 458 3.95 25.58 -15.13
C ALA A 458 3.82 25.20 -16.61
N LEU A 459 4.94 24.93 -17.28
CA LEU A 459 4.98 24.55 -18.70
C LEU A 459 4.25 23.23 -18.96
N PHE A 460 4.45 22.23 -18.11
CA PHE A 460 3.73 20.95 -18.21
C PHE A 460 2.22 21.15 -18.10
N TYR A 461 1.80 21.90 -17.07
CA TYR A 461 0.38 22.18 -16.82
C TYR A 461 -0.26 22.88 -18.02
N LEU A 462 0.39 23.92 -18.54
CA LEU A 462 -0.09 24.70 -19.68
C LEU A 462 -0.16 23.88 -20.97
N ASN A 463 0.86 23.06 -21.25
CA ASN A 463 0.86 22.19 -22.43
C ASN A 463 -0.26 21.15 -22.38
N ARG A 464 -0.53 20.58 -21.19
CA ARG A 464 -1.61 19.62 -21.01
C ARG A 464 -2.99 20.26 -21.20
N GLU A 465 -3.24 21.40 -20.57
CA GLU A 465 -4.48 22.17 -20.75
C GLU A 465 -4.68 22.58 -22.22
N LEU A 466 -3.62 23.02 -22.90
CA LEU A 466 -3.65 23.31 -24.34
C LEU A 466 -3.98 22.07 -25.18
N THR A 467 -3.45 20.89 -24.82
CA THR A 467 -3.71 19.64 -25.54
C THR A 467 -5.14 19.14 -25.32
N GLU A 468 -5.65 19.21 -24.09
CA GLU A 468 -7.05 18.90 -23.78
C GLU A 468 -8.01 19.91 -24.44
N TYR A 469 -7.61 21.18 -24.54
CA TYR A 469 -8.40 22.25 -25.18
C TYR A 469 -8.42 22.19 -26.71
N LEU A 470 -7.29 21.86 -27.36
CA LEU A 470 -7.16 21.82 -28.81
C LEU A 470 -7.64 20.49 -29.43
N GLY A 471 -7.96 19.49 -28.60
CA GLY A 471 -8.28 18.13 -29.04
C GLY A 471 -7.05 17.41 -29.60
N SER A 472 -7.11 16.09 -29.70
CA SER A 472 -6.03 15.23 -30.19
C SER A 472 -5.75 15.41 -31.69
N GLY A 473 -5.26 16.59 -32.09
CA GLY A 473 -4.91 16.97 -33.46
C GLY A 473 -3.45 17.43 -33.55
N SER A 474 -2.72 16.80 -34.48
CA SER A 474 -1.35 17.07 -34.96
C SER A 474 -0.55 18.22 -34.34
N TRP A 475 0.62 17.87 -33.79
CA TRP A 475 1.72 18.75 -33.41
C TRP A 475 1.97 19.89 -34.40
N MET A 476 1.81 21.14 -33.97
CA MET A 476 2.50 22.25 -34.60
C MET A 476 3.93 22.28 -34.05
N THR A 477 4.88 22.04 -34.95
CA THR A 477 6.31 22.25 -34.77
C THR A 477 6.59 23.58 -34.08
N THR A 478 7.49 23.54 -33.08
CA THR A 478 8.12 24.68 -32.41
C THR A 478 8.25 25.92 -33.31
N PRO A 479 7.72 27.09 -32.91
CA PRO A 479 8.13 28.35 -33.53
C PRO A 479 9.60 28.62 -33.16
N PRO A 480 10.44 29.08 -34.08
CA PRO A 480 11.80 29.48 -33.75
C PRO A 480 11.79 30.77 -32.94
N GLY A 481 12.43 30.77 -31.78
CA GLY A 481 12.73 31.96 -30.98
C GLY A 481 11.87 32.12 -29.73
N LEU A 482 12.21 31.36 -28.68
CA LEU A 482 11.99 31.70 -27.28
C LEU A 482 13.19 31.21 -26.47
#